data_AF-A0A7J7JBY4-F1
#
_entry.id   AF-A0A7J7JBY4-F1
#
_cell.length_a   1.000
_cell.length_b   1.000
_cell.length_c   1.000
_cell.angle_alpha   90.00
_cell.angle_beta   90.00
_cell.angle_gamma   90.00
#
_symmetry.space_group_name_H-M   'P 1'
#
loop_
_entity.id
_entity.type
_entity.pdbx_description
1 polymer ?
#
loop_
_entity_poly.entity_id
_entity_poly.type
_entity_poly.pdbx_seq_one_letter_code
_entity_poly.pdbx_strand_id
1 'polypeptide(L)'
;MSNSIYQWIPDDGVTVFGYLLHSHLLGAKVKLDWYSKDGRQSEVLAEDNSYDFNYQENRLLPVPKKLLPGDTLKVTCTYTDTSRNRFTYGGEPSTEEMCLAFLHYYPKQHVNTCGSYTGISINQDDPIYQRWGFNTSRSILTI
;
A
#
# COMPACT_ATOMS: atom_id res chain seq x y z
N MET A 1 12.03 8.49 -5.72
CA MET A 1 12.97 7.36 -5.65
C MET A 1 12.19 6.17 -5.14
N SER A 2 11.95 5.15 -5.98
CA SER A 2 11.25 3.93 -5.56
C SER A 2 12.21 3.10 -4.71
N ASN A 3 11.99 3.06 -3.40
CA ASN A 3 12.71 2.14 -2.54
C ASN A 3 12.17 0.74 -2.78
N SER A 4 12.81 -0.03 -3.65
CA SER A 4 12.47 -1.42 -3.92
C SER A 4 12.64 -2.30 -2.68
N ILE A 5 11.86 -3.37 -2.59
CA ILE A 5 11.83 -4.32 -1.46
C ILE A 5 13.18 -5.02 -1.16
N TYR A 6 14.18 -4.89 -2.05
CA TYR A 6 15.50 -5.54 -1.95
C TYR A 6 16.26 -5.26 -0.64
N GLN A 7 16.00 -4.13 0.03
CA GLN A 7 16.78 -3.72 1.20
C GLN A 7 16.10 -4.05 2.54
N TRP A 8 14.93 -4.68 2.47
CA TRP A 8 13.93 -4.61 3.55
C TRP A 8 13.41 -5.98 3.99
N ILE A 9 13.67 -7.04 3.22
CA ILE A 9 13.30 -8.42 3.53
C ILE A 9 14.53 -9.33 3.32
N PRO A 10 14.64 -10.48 4.01
CA PRO A 10 15.82 -11.34 3.92
C PRO A 10 15.92 -12.01 2.55
N ASP A 11 17.08 -12.58 2.24
CA ASP A 11 17.33 -13.27 0.96
C ASP A 11 16.38 -14.44 0.71
N ASP A 12 15.98 -15.13 1.78
CA ASP A 12 14.98 -16.18 1.74
C ASP A 12 13.54 -15.64 1.78
N GLY A 13 13.32 -14.33 1.78
CA GLY A 13 12.03 -13.68 1.65
C GLY A 13 11.11 -13.76 2.88
N VAL A 14 9.88 -13.32 2.69
CA VAL A 14 8.80 -13.44 3.69
C VAL A 14 7.61 -14.18 3.12
N THR A 15 6.84 -14.85 3.97
CA THR A 15 5.59 -15.50 3.59
C THR A 15 4.42 -14.60 3.94
N VAL A 16 3.75 -14.07 2.93
CA VAL A 16 2.49 -13.32 3.04
C VAL A 16 1.35 -14.34 3.09
N PHE A 17 0.49 -14.23 4.11
CA PHE A 17 -0.62 -15.17 4.32
C PHE A 17 -1.99 -14.47 4.38
N GLY A 18 -2.04 -13.15 4.45
CA GLY A 18 -3.28 -12.38 4.45
C GLY A 18 -3.06 -10.93 4.10
N TYR A 19 -4.16 -10.21 3.95
CA TYR A 19 -4.17 -8.79 3.60
C TYR A 19 -5.41 -8.05 4.13
N LEU A 20 -5.33 -6.73 4.16
CA LEU A 20 -6.48 -5.82 4.26
C LEU A 20 -6.31 -4.71 3.21
N LEU A 21 -7.32 -4.52 2.36
CA LEU A 21 -7.33 -3.44 1.38
C LEU A 21 -7.94 -2.18 2.00
N HIS A 22 -7.34 -1.03 1.72
CA HIS A 22 -7.77 0.22 2.34
C HIS A 22 -7.72 1.41 1.38
N SER A 23 -8.82 2.16 1.40
CA SER A 23 -9.02 3.45 0.74
C SER A 23 -10.08 4.24 1.54
N HIS A 24 -10.16 5.57 1.36
CA HIS A 24 -11.15 6.39 2.05
C HIS A 24 -12.47 6.45 1.25
N LEU A 25 -13.26 7.52 1.46
CA LEU A 25 -14.66 7.61 1.07
C LEU A 25 -14.90 7.62 -0.45
N LEU A 26 -13.91 7.98 -1.26
CA LEU A 26 -14.02 7.97 -2.71
C LEU A 26 -13.59 6.64 -3.33
N GLY A 27 -12.99 5.73 -2.54
CA GLY A 27 -12.53 4.43 -3.01
C GLY A 27 -13.70 3.57 -3.50
N ALA A 28 -13.63 3.14 -4.75
CA ALA A 28 -14.63 2.27 -5.36
C ALA A 28 -14.07 0.88 -5.69
N LYS A 29 -12.77 0.80 -5.97
CA LYS A 29 -12.06 -0.46 -6.21
C LYS A 29 -10.65 -0.39 -5.67
N VAL A 30 -10.17 -1.49 -5.11
CA VAL A 30 -8.77 -1.62 -4.66
C VAL A 30 -8.24 -2.97 -5.15
N LYS A 31 -7.02 -2.96 -5.70
CA LYS A 31 -6.38 -4.14 -6.25
C LYS A 31 -4.91 -4.19 -5.84
N LEU A 32 -4.44 -5.36 -5.42
CA LEU A 32 -3.03 -5.66 -5.16
C LEU A 32 -2.53 -6.67 -6.19
N ASP A 33 -1.66 -6.19 -7.08
CA ASP A 33 -0.93 -7.01 -8.04
C ASP A 33 0.48 -7.31 -7.51
N TRP A 34 0.94 -8.53 -7.77
CA TRP A 34 2.31 -8.99 -7.54
C TRP A 34 2.99 -9.22 -8.87
N TYR A 35 4.21 -8.71 -9.03
CA TYR A 35 5.07 -8.97 -10.17
C TYR A 35 6.34 -9.65 -9.70
N SER A 36 6.68 -10.79 -10.30
CA SER A 36 7.96 -11.45 -10.05
C SER A 36 9.13 -10.54 -10.43
N LYS A 37 10.30 -10.73 -9.81
CA LYS A 37 11.53 -9.97 -10.11
C LYS A 37 11.86 -9.82 -11.59
N ASP A 38 11.54 -10.83 -12.40
CA ASP A 38 11.81 -10.81 -13.84
C ASP A 38 10.70 -10.13 -14.68
N GLY A 39 9.65 -9.64 -14.03
CA GLY A 39 8.52 -8.94 -14.62
C GLY A 39 7.65 -9.79 -15.55
N ARG A 40 7.93 -11.10 -15.64
CA ARG A 40 7.28 -11.99 -16.61
C ARG A 40 5.96 -12.56 -16.12
N GLN A 41 5.76 -12.64 -14.81
CA GLN A 41 4.54 -13.17 -14.21
C GLN A 41 3.93 -12.14 -13.28
N SER A 42 2.65 -11.84 -13.53
CA SER A 42 1.83 -11.04 -12.65
C SER A 42 0.71 -11.90 -12.05
N GLU A 43 0.53 -11.82 -10.74
CA GLU A 43 -0.57 -12.46 -10.01
C GLU A 43 -1.39 -11.40 -9.30
N VAL A 44 -2.73 -11.54 -9.32
CA VAL A 44 -3.61 -10.72 -8.50
C VAL A 44 -3.70 -11.37 -7.13
N LEU A 45 -3.11 -10.76 -6.10
CA LEU A 45 -3.20 -11.28 -4.73
C LEU A 45 -4.54 -10.97 -4.08
N ALA A 46 -5.06 -9.78 -4.34
CA ALA A 46 -6.28 -9.29 -3.74
C ALA A 46 -6.95 -8.31 -4.70
N GLU A 47 -8.26 -8.41 -4.81
CA GLU A 47 -9.07 -7.50 -5.61
C GLU A 47 -10.43 -7.33 -4.95
N ASP A 48 -10.82 -6.08 -4.76
CA ASP A 48 -12.18 -5.70 -4.40
C ASP A 48 -12.70 -4.71 -5.44
N ASN A 49 -13.66 -5.17 -6.25
CA ASN A 49 -14.28 -4.39 -7.32
C ASN A 49 -15.50 -3.59 -6.84
N SER A 50 -15.87 -3.71 -5.57
CA SER A 50 -17.01 -3.05 -4.95
C SER A 50 -16.65 -2.64 -3.53
N TYR A 51 -15.49 -2.00 -3.40
CA TYR A 51 -14.94 -1.58 -2.12
C TYR A 51 -15.89 -0.60 -1.43
N ASP A 52 -16.15 -0.81 -0.14
CA ASP A 52 -16.92 0.09 0.72
C ASP A 52 -16.05 0.47 1.92
N PHE A 53 -15.84 1.77 2.12
CA PHE A 53 -15.09 2.31 3.26
C PHE A 53 -15.61 1.80 4.61
N ASN A 54 -16.91 1.50 4.73
CA ASN A 54 -17.52 1.02 5.96
C ASN A 54 -17.40 -0.50 6.14
N TYR A 55 -16.91 -1.23 5.12
CA TYR A 55 -16.70 -2.67 5.15
C TYR A 55 -15.24 -3.01 4.84
N GLN A 56 -14.40 -2.98 5.88
CA GLN A 56 -12.98 -3.31 5.80
C GLN A 56 -12.69 -4.54 6.64
N GLU A 57 -12.13 -5.58 6.04
CA GLU A 57 -11.85 -6.83 6.71
C GLU A 57 -10.44 -7.37 6.39
N ASN A 58 -9.90 -8.13 7.34
CA ASN A 58 -8.70 -8.90 7.11
C ASN A 58 -9.07 -10.20 6.40
N ARG A 59 -8.49 -10.46 5.23
CA ARG A 59 -8.70 -11.69 4.47
C ARG A 59 -7.42 -12.52 4.45
N LEU A 60 -7.58 -13.84 4.53
CA LEU A 60 -6.48 -14.77 4.28
C LEU A 60 -6.32 -14.99 2.78
N LEU A 61 -5.07 -15.15 2.34
CA LEU A 61 -4.81 -15.67 1.00
C LEU A 61 -5.21 -17.16 0.96
N PRO A 62 -5.85 -17.64 -0.11
CA PRO A 62 -6.17 -19.07 -0.26
C PRO A 62 -4.92 -19.96 -0.15
N VAL A 63 -3.77 -19.44 -0.63
CA VAL A 63 -2.47 -20.07 -0.51
C VAL A 63 -1.46 -18.98 -0.10
N PRO A 64 -0.74 -19.13 1.03
CA PRO A 64 0.32 -18.21 1.39
C PRO A 64 1.39 -18.09 0.30
N LYS A 65 1.89 -16.89 0.07
CA LYS A 65 2.82 -16.56 -1.02
C LYS A 65 4.14 -16.07 -0.48
N LYS A 66 5.22 -16.49 -1.11
CA LYS A 66 6.59 -16.17 -0.69
C LYS A 66 7.11 -14.97 -1.46
N LEU A 67 7.25 -13.83 -0.78
CA LEU A 67 7.75 -12.57 -1.34
C LEU A 67 9.26 -12.58 -1.28
N LEU A 68 9.90 -12.55 -2.45
CA LEU A 68 11.35 -12.61 -2.57
C LEU A 68 11.93 -11.25 -2.90
N PRO A 69 13.19 -10.97 -2.51
CA PRO A 69 13.87 -9.75 -2.92
C PRO A 69 13.81 -9.53 -4.42
N GLY A 70 13.16 -8.44 -4.81
CA GLY A 70 13.06 -7.97 -6.19
C GLY A 70 11.72 -8.14 -6.86
N ASP A 71 10.83 -8.89 -6.25
CA ASP A 71 9.42 -8.82 -6.59
C ASP A 71 8.89 -7.39 -6.39
N THR A 72 7.79 -7.06 -7.07
CA THR A 72 7.14 -5.76 -6.97
C THR A 72 5.69 -5.96 -6.60
N LEU A 73 5.25 -5.25 -5.57
CA LEU A 73 3.85 -5.17 -5.19
C LEU A 73 3.28 -3.83 -5.66
N LYS A 74 2.13 -3.86 -6.31
CA LYS A 74 1.46 -2.67 -6.82
C LYS A 74 0.02 -2.63 -6.31
N VAL A 75 -0.29 -1.59 -5.56
CA VAL A 75 -1.66 -1.27 -5.18
C VAL A 75 -2.24 -0.31 -6.21
N THR A 76 -3.41 -0.64 -6.75
CA THR A 76 -4.16 0.20 -7.68
C THR A 76 -5.53 0.49 -7.08
N CYS A 77 -5.86 1.77 -6.90
CA CYS A 77 -7.15 2.20 -6.40
C CYS A 77 -7.91 2.97 -7.50
N THR A 78 -9.20 2.68 -7.64
CA THR A 78 -10.13 3.43 -8.49
C THR A 78 -11.03 4.25 -7.59
N TYR A 79 -11.13 5.54 -7.87
CA TYR A 79 -11.96 6.47 -7.11
C TYR A 79 -13.15 6.96 -7.93
N THR A 80 -14.26 7.26 -7.27
CA THR A 80 -15.43 7.91 -7.88
C THR A 80 -15.69 9.25 -7.21
N ASP A 81 -15.60 10.32 -8.00
CA ASP A 81 -15.70 11.71 -7.51
C ASP A 81 -17.14 12.26 -7.59
N THR A 82 -18.15 11.40 -7.45
CA THR A 82 -19.55 11.83 -7.67
C THR A 82 -20.09 12.75 -6.57
N SER A 83 -19.36 12.91 -5.45
CA SER A 83 -19.82 13.63 -4.27
C SER A 83 -18.95 14.83 -3.84
N ARG A 84 -17.78 15.05 -4.44
CA ARG A 84 -16.91 16.19 -4.08
C ARG A 84 -16.84 17.21 -5.21
N ASN A 85 -16.69 18.47 -4.83
CA ASN A 85 -16.59 19.62 -5.74
C ASN A 85 -15.18 20.21 -5.79
N ARG A 86 -14.20 19.54 -5.16
CA ARG A 86 -12.82 19.99 -5.03
C ARG A 86 -11.89 18.80 -5.17
N PHE A 87 -10.68 19.07 -5.66
CA PHE A 87 -9.62 18.08 -5.73
C PHE A 87 -9.34 17.48 -4.34
N THR A 88 -9.19 16.17 -4.30
CA THR A 88 -8.90 15.42 -3.07
C THR A 88 -7.45 14.94 -3.10
N TYR A 89 -6.67 15.34 -2.10
CA TYR A 89 -5.28 14.93 -1.93
C TYR A 89 -5.18 13.63 -1.13
N GLY A 90 -4.01 13.00 -1.16
CA GLY A 90 -3.72 11.89 -0.26
C GLY A 90 -3.41 12.36 1.17
N GLY A 91 -3.95 11.68 2.18
CA GLY A 91 -3.62 11.92 3.59
C GLY A 91 -4.52 11.19 4.59
N GLU A 92 -4.23 11.37 5.88
CA GLU A 92 -4.85 10.65 7.02
C GLU A 92 -6.37 10.85 7.22
N PRO A 93 -6.96 12.05 7.04
CA PRO A 93 -8.39 12.22 7.25
C PRO A 93 -9.22 11.53 6.16
N SER A 94 -10.40 11.02 6.51
CA SER A 94 -11.36 10.44 5.54
C SER A 94 -11.88 11.44 4.50
N THR A 95 -11.66 12.74 4.71
CA THR A 95 -11.92 13.79 3.70
C THR A 95 -10.87 13.86 2.60
N GLU A 96 -9.69 13.29 2.85
CA GLU A 96 -8.59 13.01 1.91
C GLU A 96 -8.61 11.54 1.50
N GLU A 97 -7.65 11.09 0.71
CA GLU A 97 -7.61 9.71 0.21
C GLU A 97 -6.37 8.91 0.61
N MET A 98 -6.55 7.59 0.61
CA MET A 98 -5.48 6.61 0.78
C MET A 98 -5.61 5.51 -0.28
N CYS A 99 -4.49 4.90 -0.61
CA CYS A 99 -4.43 3.71 -1.46
C CYS A 99 -3.43 2.72 -0.89
N LEU A 100 -3.92 1.83 -0.03
CA LEU A 100 -3.07 0.94 0.77
C LEU A 100 -3.53 -0.51 0.66
N ALA A 101 -2.56 -1.41 0.86
CA ALA A 101 -2.81 -2.80 1.17
C ALA A 101 -1.93 -3.18 2.36
N PHE A 102 -2.54 -3.51 3.48
CA PHE A 102 -1.86 -4.08 4.63
C PHE A 102 -1.61 -5.55 4.38
N LEU A 103 -0.40 -6.02 4.67
CA LEU A 103 0.00 -7.40 4.43
C LEU A 103 0.33 -8.08 5.74
N HIS A 104 -0.29 -9.23 5.95
CA HIS A 104 0.03 -10.13 7.06
C HIS A 104 1.08 -11.11 6.60
N TYR A 105 2.25 -11.09 7.24
CA TYR A 105 3.39 -11.91 6.83
C TYR A 105 4.23 -12.42 8.01
N TYR A 106 5.07 -13.41 7.73
CA TYR A 106 6.13 -13.89 8.64
C TYR A 106 7.38 -14.30 7.84
N PRO A 107 8.58 -14.33 8.45
CA PRO A 107 8.90 -13.83 9.78
C PRO A 107 8.86 -12.30 9.85
N LYS A 108 8.76 -11.75 11.07
CA LYS A 108 8.74 -10.31 11.31
C LYS A 108 9.98 -9.64 10.73
N GLN A 109 9.79 -8.53 10.01
CA GLN A 109 10.87 -7.72 9.46
C GLN A 109 10.95 -6.36 10.15
N HIS A 110 12.06 -5.65 9.92
CA HIS A 110 12.25 -4.27 10.36
C HIS A 110 11.66 -3.25 9.37
N VAL A 111 10.61 -3.64 8.65
CA VAL A 111 9.91 -2.81 7.66
C VAL A 111 8.44 -2.77 7.95
N ASN A 112 7.95 -1.55 8.07
CA ASN A 112 6.57 -1.26 8.41
C ASN A 112 5.81 -0.66 7.23
N THR A 113 6.50 -0.17 6.19
CA THR A 113 5.86 0.52 5.06
C THR A 113 6.67 0.35 3.77
N CYS A 114 5.97 0.04 2.68
CA CYS A 114 6.50 0.06 1.33
C CYS A 114 5.55 0.89 0.46
N GLY A 115 6.06 1.93 -0.18
CA GLY A 115 5.23 2.85 -0.96
C GLY A 115 6.02 3.64 -1.98
N SER A 116 5.29 4.23 -2.91
CA SER A 116 5.83 5.15 -3.91
C SER A 116 4.97 6.40 -3.96
N TYR A 117 5.62 7.54 -4.18
CA TYR A 117 4.98 8.83 -4.31
C TYR A 117 5.40 9.45 -5.64
N THR A 118 4.48 10.10 -6.33
CA THR A 118 4.82 10.85 -7.54
C THR A 118 5.77 11.97 -7.17
N GLY A 119 6.88 12.06 -7.91
CA GLY A 119 7.92 13.06 -7.71
C GLY A 119 7.46 14.45 -8.13
N ILE A 120 6.56 15.05 -7.36
CA ILE A 120 6.66 16.48 -7.10
C ILE A 120 7.92 16.60 -6.25
N SER A 121 8.82 17.53 -6.57
CA SER A 121 9.89 17.94 -5.66
C SER A 121 9.26 18.54 -4.41
N ILE A 122 8.75 17.67 -3.54
CA ILE A 122 8.34 18.01 -2.19
C ILE A 122 9.62 18.37 -1.46
N ASN A 123 9.86 19.68 -1.34
CA ASN A 123 10.85 20.16 -0.39
C ASN A 123 10.47 19.60 0.99
N GLN A 124 11.44 19.46 1.91
CA GLN A 124 11.13 19.04 3.29
C GLN A 124 10.16 20.01 4.01
N ASP A 125 9.96 21.18 3.41
CA ASP A 125 8.99 22.21 3.82
C ASP A 125 7.59 22.03 3.21
N ASP A 126 7.39 21.04 2.33
CA ASP A 126 6.06 20.75 1.77
C ASP A 126 5.16 20.21 2.89
N PRO A 127 3.99 20.82 3.12
CA PRO A 127 3.02 20.37 4.12
C PRO A 127 2.66 18.89 3.98
N ILE A 128 2.69 18.34 2.76
CA ILE A 128 2.46 16.92 2.51
C ILE A 128 3.56 16.09 3.17
N TYR A 129 4.83 16.42 2.98
CA TYR A 129 5.96 15.66 3.55
C TYR A 129 5.97 15.68 5.09
N GLN A 130 5.64 16.82 5.70
CA GLN A 130 5.57 16.94 7.17
C GLN A 130 4.35 16.23 7.76
N ARG A 131 3.25 16.13 7.00
CA ARG A 131 2.00 15.49 7.42
C ARG A 131 2.04 13.97 7.38
N TRP A 132 2.77 13.38 6.44
CA TRP A 132 3.02 11.93 6.36
C TRP A 132 4.10 11.44 7.34
N GLY A 133 4.66 12.32 8.18
CA GLY A 133 5.46 11.90 9.32
C GLY A 133 6.71 11.10 8.96
N PHE A 134 7.37 11.35 7.83
CA PHE A 134 8.72 10.83 7.54
C PHE A 134 9.80 11.50 8.42
N ASN A 135 9.46 11.81 9.66
CA ASN A 135 10.42 12.21 10.69
C ASN A 135 11.06 10.93 11.22
N THR A 136 12.38 10.81 11.10
CA THR A 136 13.22 9.65 11.48
C THR A 136 13.16 9.28 12.99
N SER A 137 12.16 9.76 13.72
CA SER A 137 12.05 9.65 15.17
C SER A 137 10.64 9.30 15.69
N ARG A 138 9.62 9.11 14.84
CA ARG A 138 8.30 8.65 15.30
C ARG A 138 7.71 7.60 14.35
N SER A 139 7.64 6.37 14.84
CA SER A 139 6.98 5.24 14.21
C SER A 139 5.48 5.54 14.06
N ILE A 140 5.02 5.74 12.82
CA ILE A 140 3.60 5.58 12.50
C ILE A 140 3.36 4.08 12.32
N LEU A 141 2.43 3.57 13.10
CA LEU A 141 1.95 2.20 13.08
C LEU A 141 1.24 1.96 11.76
N THR A 142 1.64 0.94 11.01
CA THR A 142 0.65 0.19 10.22
C THR A 142 1.10 -1.26 10.04
N ILE A 143 0.48 -2.10 10.88
CA ILE A 143 0.25 -3.53 10.69
C ILE A 143 -1.20 -3.62 10.22
#